data_AF-A0AAD9NJE8-F1
#
_entry.id   AF-A0AAD9NJE8-F1
#
_cell.length_a   1.000
_cell.length_b   1.000
_cell.length_c   1.000
_cell.angle_alpha   90.00
_cell.angle_beta   90.00
_cell.angle_gamma   90.00
#
_symmetry.space_group_name_H-M   'P 1'
#
loop_
_entity.id
_entity.type
_entity.pdbx_description
1 polymer ?
#
loop_
_entity_poly.entity_id
_entity_poly.type
_entity_poly.pdbx_seq_one_letter_code
_entity_poly.pdbx_strand_id
1 'polypeptide(L)'
;MEYKDEKGNSSSRKQCCSINRLQCVLILLVFVAMGIAIGVLAGLLAGKDSCPEATPTPTTEPIEAAKLWENHRLPDYIIPEHYDLTLYPDFYDGRGEFTGNVTITLNVTKSSSHLLIHIRDLKVIGTRLRRGGKILDIAKTFHYEKNEYWVVEAADVIQKGLIQVEMQFEGSLVNGIVGLYKSVYINTLTNETRLANWLKEKSYLQIIINYWISAPEGIICWRVGCAATTVQGPINS
;
A
#
# COMPACT_ATOMS: atom_id res chain seq x y z
N MET A 1 -29.52 19.05 -52.05
CA MET A 1 -30.02 17.67 -51.95
C MET A 1 -30.06 17.32 -50.48
N GLU A 2 -31.25 16.95 -50.04
CA GLU A 2 -31.73 16.89 -48.66
C GLU A 2 -31.73 15.42 -48.22
N TYR A 3 -31.25 15.12 -47.01
CA TYR A 3 -31.36 13.81 -46.40
C TYR A 3 -32.18 13.95 -45.12
N LYS A 4 -33.37 13.34 -45.11
CA LYS A 4 -34.22 13.17 -43.92
C LYS A 4 -34.02 11.76 -43.38
N ASP A 5 -33.88 11.64 -42.06
CA ASP A 5 -34.25 10.41 -41.36
C ASP A 5 -35.57 10.60 -40.60
N GLU A 6 -36.44 9.62 -40.75
CA GLU A 6 -37.67 9.47 -40.00
C GLU A 6 -37.39 8.56 -38.80
N LYS A 7 -37.27 9.15 -37.59
CA LYS A 7 -37.75 8.61 -36.30
C LYS A 7 -37.25 9.46 -35.12
N GLY A 8 -38.05 10.45 -34.76
CA GLY A 8 -38.45 10.70 -33.36
C GLY A 8 -37.37 11.07 -32.33
N ASN A 9 -36.75 12.23 -32.51
CA ASN A 9 -36.24 13.17 -31.51
C ASN A 9 -36.23 12.78 -30.00
N SER A 10 -35.07 12.94 -29.36
CA SER A 10 -34.91 13.91 -28.25
C SER A 10 -33.44 14.27 -28.08
N SER A 11 -33.01 15.28 -28.84
CA SER A 11 -31.80 16.05 -28.55
C SER A 11 -31.95 16.63 -27.14
N SER A 12 -31.13 16.16 -26.19
CA SER A 12 -31.07 16.73 -24.83
C SER A 12 -30.72 18.20 -24.95
N ARG A 13 -31.76 19.03 -24.88
CA ARG A 13 -31.66 20.47 -24.67
C ARG A 13 -30.70 20.65 -23.51
N LYS A 14 -29.52 21.23 -23.79
CA LYS A 14 -28.73 21.88 -22.76
C LYS A 14 -29.70 22.86 -22.11
N GLN A 15 -30.16 22.50 -20.92
CA GLN A 15 -31.04 23.32 -20.12
C GLN A 15 -30.17 24.48 -19.62
N CYS A 16 -30.00 25.47 -20.51
CA CYS A 16 -29.44 26.75 -20.19
C CYS A 16 -30.47 27.41 -19.28
N CYS A 17 -30.34 27.19 -17.97
CA CYS A 17 -31.04 27.98 -16.98
C CYS A 17 -30.72 29.44 -17.29
N SER A 18 -31.70 30.18 -17.81
CA SER A 18 -31.64 31.63 -17.85
C SER A 18 -31.80 32.12 -16.42
N ILE A 19 -30.73 31.98 -15.63
CA ILE A 19 -30.66 32.59 -14.31
C ILE A 19 -30.67 34.08 -14.58
N ASN A 20 -31.80 34.72 -14.28
CA ASN A 20 -31.96 36.14 -14.48
C ASN A 20 -30.86 36.87 -13.70
N ARG A 21 -30.40 38.01 -14.23
CA ARG A 21 -29.33 38.80 -13.57
C ARG A 21 -29.65 39.08 -12.09
N LEU A 22 -30.93 39.23 -11.76
CA LEU A 22 -31.41 39.41 -10.39
C LEU A 22 -31.17 38.18 -9.49
N GLN A 23 -31.31 36.95 -10.01
CA GLN A 23 -31.02 35.73 -9.26
C GLN A 23 -29.52 35.54 -9.03
N CYS A 24 -28.66 35.87 -9.99
CA CYS A 24 -27.20 35.87 -9.76
C CYS A 24 -26.81 36.84 -8.65
N VAL A 25 -27.40 38.05 -8.63
CA VAL A 25 -27.15 39.05 -7.60
C VAL A 25 -27.62 38.56 -6.22
N LEU A 26 -28.81 37.96 -6.14
CA LEU A 26 -29.31 37.40 -4.88
C LEU A 26 -28.43 36.26 -4.35
N ILE A 27 -27.96 35.36 -5.23
CA ILE A 27 -27.06 34.27 -4.84
C ILE A 27 -25.73 34.84 -4.32
N LEU A 28 -25.14 35.82 -4.99
CA LEU A 28 -23.91 36.47 -4.54
C LEU A 28 -24.07 37.16 -3.19
N LEU A 29 -25.18 37.86 -2.97
CA LEU A 29 -25.46 38.52 -1.68
C LEU A 29 -25.60 37.50 -0.53
N VAL A 30 -26.22 36.34 -0.78
CA VAL A 30 -26.33 35.26 0.21
C VAL A 30 -24.96 34.65 0.52
N PHE A 31 -24.12 34.41 -0.48
CA PHE A 31 -22.76 33.91 -0.25
C PHE A 31 -21.89 34.88 0.55
N VAL A 32 -21.99 36.19 0.26
CA VAL A 32 -21.27 37.22 1.02
C VAL A 32 -21.77 37.29 2.46
N ALA A 33 -23.09 37.26 2.68
CA ALA A 33 -23.68 37.26 4.03
C ALA A 33 -23.27 36.03 4.85
N MET A 34 -23.26 34.84 4.23
CA MET A 34 -22.80 33.59 4.87
C MET A 34 -21.31 33.66 5.21
N GLY A 35 -20.47 34.17 4.32
CA GLY A 35 -19.03 34.35 4.57
C GLY A 35 -18.75 35.29 5.74
N ILE A 36 -19.50 36.41 5.83
CA ILE A 36 -19.38 37.37 6.94
C ILE A 36 -19.85 36.72 8.25
N ALA A 37 -20.97 35.99 8.25
CA ALA A 37 -21.47 35.32 9.44
C ALA A 37 -20.48 34.27 9.99
N ILE A 38 -19.86 33.48 9.09
CA ILE A 38 -18.84 32.50 9.48
C ILE A 38 -17.58 33.20 10.00
N GLY A 39 -17.14 34.28 9.34
CA GLY A 39 -15.97 35.06 9.76
C GLY A 39 -16.15 35.72 11.13
N VAL A 40 -17.33 36.30 11.40
CA VAL A 40 -17.66 36.90 12.70
C VAL A 40 -17.77 35.83 13.79
N LEU A 41 -18.35 34.66 13.48
CA LEU A 41 -18.44 33.56 14.44
C LEU A 41 -17.06 32.98 14.80
N ALA A 42 -16.17 32.82 13.82
CA ALA A 42 -14.79 32.41 14.06
C ALA A 42 -13.99 33.48 14.84
N GLY A 43 -14.23 34.75 14.53
CA GLY A 43 -13.61 35.88 15.24
C GLY A 43 -14.06 36.03 16.69
N LEU A 44 -15.32 35.68 17.01
CA LEU A 44 -15.84 35.74 18.38
C LEU A 44 -15.41 34.54 19.24
N LEU A 45 -14.98 33.44 18.62
CA LEU A 45 -14.48 32.23 19.29
C LEU A 45 -12.95 32.14 19.33
N ALA A 46 -12.23 33.09 18.73
CA ALA A 46 -10.78 33.21 18.86
C ALA A 46 -10.42 33.79 20.24
N GLY A 47 -10.65 32.97 21.27
CA GLY A 47 -10.09 33.14 22.60
C GLY A 47 -8.57 33.13 22.54
N LYS A 48 -7.98 34.07 23.27
CA LYS A 48 -6.55 34.28 23.44
C LYS A 48 -5.94 33.13 24.25
N ASP A 49 -5.45 32.10 23.56
CA ASP A 49 -4.74 31.01 24.22
C ASP A 49 -3.23 31.27 24.23
N SER A 50 -2.78 31.59 25.42
CA SER A 50 -1.39 31.71 25.86
C SER A 50 -0.69 30.36 25.72
N CYS A 51 0.48 30.30 25.08
CA CYS A 51 1.33 29.09 25.11
C CYS A 51 1.87 28.86 26.53
N PRO A 52 1.67 27.68 27.16
CA PRO A 52 2.56 27.25 28.21
C PRO A 52 3.81 26.64 27.56
N GLU A 53 4.94 27.30 27.79
CA GLU A 53 6.26 26.71 27.61
C GLU A 53 6.42 25.56 28.61
N ALA A 54 6.40 24.32 28.14
CA ALA A 54 6.67 23.15 28.95
C ALA A 54 8.15 22.74 28.81
N THR A 55 8.92 23.07 29.84
CA THR A 55 10.23 22.48 30.12
C THR A 55 10.09 20.97 30.39
N PRO A 56 10.82 20.07 29.71
CA PRO A 56 10.83 18.67 30.08
C PRO A 56 11.78 18.44 31.27
N THR A 57 11.21 18.13 32.43
CA THR A 57 11.92 17.53 33.58
C THR A 57 11.67 16.01 33.53
N PRO A 58 12.68 15.14 33.80
CA PRO A 58 12.57 13.72 33.55
C PRO A 58 11.75 13.04 34.65
N THR A 59 10.61 12.45 34.29
CA THR A 59 9.84 11.57 35.17
C THR A 59 10.00 10.13 34.71
N THR A 60 10.81 9.41 35.48
CA THR A 60 10.99 7.96 35.42
C THR A 60 9.79 7.28 36.09
N GLU A 61 8.76 6.98 35.30
CA GLU A 61 7.82 5.87 35.50
C GLU A 61 7.60 5.19 34.14
N PRO A 62 7.31 3.87 34.09
CA PRO A 62 7.47 3.08 32.88
C PRO A 62 6.49 3.56 31.81
N ILE A 63 7.03 4.03 30.69
CA ILE A 63 6.30 4.20 29.44
C ILE A 63 5.77 2.81 29.07
N GLU A 64 4.56 2.51 29.49
CA GLU A 64 3.78 1.38 29.04
C GLU A 64 3.59 1.55 27.53
N ALA A 65 4.43 0.85 26.77
CA ALA A 65 4.12 0.25 25.48
C ALA A 65 3.00 0.95 24.68
N ALA A 66 3.22 2.20 24.25
CA ALA A 66 2.47 2.73 23.13
C ALA A 66 2.55 1.69 22.01
N LYS A 67 1.39 1.17 21.58
CA LYS A 67 1.27 0.11 20.59
C LYS A 67 2.17 0.44 19.40
N LEU A 68 3.25 -0.32 19.21
CA LEU A 68 4.32 0.04 18.27
C LEU A 68 3.80 0.24 16.84
N TRP A 69 2.73 -0.47 16.47
CA TRP A 69 2.06 -0.38 15.16
C TRP A 69 1.26 0.92 14.94
N GLU A 70 1.03 1.74 15.97
CA GLU A 70 0.37 3.05 15.82
C GLU A 70 1.30 4.10 15.20
N ASN A 71 2.61 3.91 15.32
CA ASN A 71 3.60 4.73 14.63
C ASN A 71 3.58 4.43 13.13
N HIS A 72 3.58 5.45 12.28
CA HIS A 72 3.65 5.31 10.82
C HIS A 72 5.02 4.84 10.31
N ARG A 73 6.06 4.92 11.15
CA ARG A 73 7.39 4.41 10.82
C ARG A 73 7.61 3.05 11.46
N LEU A 74 8.18 2.15 10.67
CA LEU A 74 8.67 0.89 11.19
C LEU A 74 9.75 1.13 12.25
N PRO A 75 9.87 0.25 13.26
CA PRO A 75 10.96 0.32 14.22
C PRO A 75 12.32 0.18 13.52
N ASP A 76 13.27 1.02 13.93
CA ASP A 76 14.64 1.09 13.39
C ASP A 76 15.53 -0.09 13.77
N TYR A 77 15.10 -0.88 14.78
CA TYR A 77 15.85 -2.02 15.30
C TYR A 77 15.55 -3.36 14.62
N ILE A 78 14.72 -3.39 13.58
CA ILE A 78 14.36 -4.60 12.81
C ILE A 78 14.85 -4.43 11.37
N ILE A 79 16.04 -4.93 11.05
CA ILE A 79 16.76 -4.65 9.80
C ILE A 79 16.60 -5.81 8.80
N PRO A 80 15.91 -5.67 7.65
CA PRO A 80 15.88 -6.70 6.63
C PRO A 80 17.22 -6.84 5.92
N GLU A 81 17.69 -8.07 5.81
CA GLU A 81 18.94 -8.41 5.12
C GLU A 81 18.69 -9.10 3.78
N HIS A 82 17.71 -10.02 3.72
CA HIS A 82 17.43 -10.81 2.50
C HIS A 82 15.96 -11.19 2.38
N TYR A 83 15.51 -11.34 1.13
CA TYR A 83 14.16 -11.78 0.79
C TYR A 83 14.23 -12.94 -0.20
N ASP A 84 13.66 -14.08 0.17
CA ASP A 84 13.37 -15.17 -0.76
C ASP A 84 11.88 -15.17 -1.08
N LEU A 85 11.53 -14.67 -2.26
CA LEU A 85 10.16 -14.55 -2.73
C LEU A 85 9.88 -15.56 -3.85
N THR A 86 8.77 -16.28 -3.71
CA THR A 86 8.20 -17.10 -4.77
C THR A 86 6.74 -16.70 -5.00
N LEU A 87 6.36 -16.49 -6.27
CA LEU A 87 5.01 -16.09 -6.66
C LEU A 87 4.44 -17.10 -7.66
N TYR A 88 3.16 -17.44 -7.48
CA TYR A 88 2.37 -18.33 -8.32
C TYR A 88 1.11 -17.59 -8.80
N PRO A 89 1.23 -16.81 -9.87
CA PRO A 89 0.08 -16.13 -10.45
C PRO A 89 -0.79 -17.08 -11.28
N ASP A 90 -2.11 -16.98 -11.12
CA ASP A 90 -3.12 -17.66 -11.95
C ASP A 90 -3.75 -16.67 -12.94
N PHE A 91 -3.47 -16.88 -14.22
CA PHE A 91 -3.92 -16.01 -15.30
C PHE A 91 -5.09 -16.58 -16.09
N TYR A 92 -5.28 -17.89 -16.03
CA TYR A 92 -6.11 -18.65 -16.96
C TYR A 92 -7.47 -19.03 -16.36
N ASP A 93 -7.57 -19.02 -15.04
CA ASP A 93 -8.82 -19.31 -14.31
C ASP A 93 -9.87 -18.19 -14.39
N GLY A 94 -9.51 -17.03 -14.95
CA GLY A 94 -10.38 -15.85 -15.05
C GLY A 94 -10.59 -15.10 -13.72
N ARG A 95 -10.10 -15.63 -12.59
CA ARG A 95 -10.16 -14.97 -11.27
C ARG A 95 -9.07 -13.91 -11.14
N GLY A 96 -7.92 -14.13 -11.78
CA GLY A 96 -6.82 -13.18 -11.77
C GLY A 96 -6.26 -13.01 -10.36
N GLU A 97 -5.98 -14.12 -9.69
CA GLU A 97 -5.41 -14.15 -8.34
C GLU A 97 -3.96 -14.62 -8.41
N PHE A 98 -3.19 -14.39 -7.36
CA PHE A 98 -1.88 -14.99 -7.18
C PHE A 98 -1.70 -15.44 -5.75
N THR A 99 -0.93 -16.51 -5.58
CA THR A 99 -0.42 -16.91 -4.28
C THR A 99 1.08 -16.72 -4.22
N GLY A 100 1.63 -16.60 -3.02
CA GLY A 100 3.05 -16.40 -2.85
C GLY A 100 3.55 -16.83 -1.49
N ASN A 101 4.85 -17.11 -1.46
CA ASN A 101 5.59 -17.35 -0.24
C ASN A 101 6.74 -16.35 -0.19
N VAL A 102 6.98 -15.75 0.97
CA VAL A 102 8.15 -14.93 1.22
C VAL A 102 8.83 -15.38 2.50
N THR A 103 10.14 -15.55 2.44
CA THR A 103 11.01 -15.69 3.62
C THR A 103 11.83 -14.42 3.74
N ILE A 104 11.67 -13.70 4.84
CA ILE A 104 12.38 -12.46 5.13
C ILE A 104 13.43 -12.75 6.20
N THR A 105 14.70 -12.60 5.87
CA THR A 105 15.78 -12.64 6.85
C THR A 105 15.94 -11.24 7.46
N LEU A 106 15.77 -11.15 8.77
CA LEU A 106 15.83 -9.91 9.54
C LEU A 106 16.92 -9.99 10.60
N ASN A 107 17.62 -8.90 10.83
CA ASN A 107 18.55 -8.68 11.92
C ASN A 107 17.94 -7.77 12.97
N VAL A 108 17.66 -8.34 14.15
CA VAL A 108 17.04 -7.65 15.27
C VAL A 108 18.13 -7.09 16.18
N THR A 109 18.31 -5.77 16.23
CA THR A 109 19.40 -5.13 17.01
C THR A 109 18.98 -4.84 18.46
N LYS A 110 17.67 -4.82 18.74
CA LYS A 110 17.07 -4.65 20.07
C LYS A 110 15.99 -5.71 20.30
N SER A 111 15.99 -6.32 21.48
CA SER A 111 14.99 -7.32 21.83
C SER A 111 13.58 -6.74 21.78
N SER A 112 12.64 -7.48 21.20
CA SER A 112 11.26 -7.05 20.99
C SER A 112 10.29 -8.23 21.08
N SER A 113 9.06 -7.98 21.50
CA SER A 113 7.97 -8.98 21.45
C SER A 113 7.15 -8.88 20.17
N HIS A 114 7.32 -7.78 19.41
CA HIS A 114 6.55 -7.50 18.21
C HIS A 114 7.45 -7.32 17.02
N LEU A 115 6.97 -7.83 15.88
CA LEU A 115 7.53 -7.61 14.57
C LEU A 115 6.46 -6.96 13.69
N LEU A 116 6.85 -5.90 13.00
CA LEU A 116 5.98 -5.12 12.11
C LEU A 116 6.46 -5.26 10.68
N ILE A 117 5.57 -5.61 9.77
CA ILE A 117 5.87 -5.78 8.35
C ILE A 117 4.81 -5.03 7.54
N HIS A 118 5.21 -4.25 6.54
CA HIS A 118 4.24 -3.62 5.66
C HIS A 118 3.54 -4.64 4.76
N ILE A 119 2.22 -4.59 4.71
CA ILE A 119 1.38 -5.35 3.78
C ILE A 119 0.30 -4.44 3.19
N ARG A 120 0.05 -4.54 1.89
CA ARG A 120 -1.04 -3.82 1.21
C ARG A 120 -1.71 -4.77 0.23
N ASP A 121 -3.03 -4.82 0.26
CA ASP A 121 -3.86 -5.62 -0.66
C ASP A 121 -3.46 -7.10 -0.74
N LEU A 122 -2.94 -7.65 0.37
CA LEU A 122 -2.56 -9.05 0.52
C LEU A 122 -3.33 -9.67 1.67
N LYS A 123 -3.80 -10.91 1.44
CA LYS A 123 -4.38 -11.76 2.47
C LYS A 123 -3.32 -12.75 2.94
N VAL A 124 -2.84 -12.58 4.17
CA VAL A 124 -1.87 -13.50 4.77
C VAL A 124 -2.59 -14.78 5.23
N ILE A 125 -2.17 -15.93 4.68
CA ILE A 125 -2.70 -17.25 5.02
C ILE A 125 -1.96 -17.84 6.22
N GLY A 126 -0.65 -17.59 6.32
CA GLY A 126 0.19 -18.19 7.34
C GLY A 126 1.44 -17.37 7.62
N THR A 127 1.90 -17.43 8.87
CA THR A 127 3.13 -16.78 9.32
C THR A 127 3.90 -17.74 10.22
N ARG A 128 5.22 -17.83 10.03
CA ARG A 128 6.13 -18.59 10.89
C ARG A 128 7.36 -17.74 11.22
N LEU A 129 7.79 -17.81 12.47
CA LEU A 129 9.04 -17.21 12.91
C LEU A 129 10.09 -18.30 13.12
N ARG A 130 11.31 -18.03 12.68
CA ARG A 130 12.45 -18.94 12.81
C ARG A 130 13.69 -18.22 13.31
N ARG A 131 14.50 -18.93 14.10
CA ARG A 131 15.85 -18.53 14.49
C ARG A 131 16.76 -19.73 14.48
N GLY A 132 17.85 -19.67 13.70
CA GLY A 132 18.83 -20.75 13.63
C GLY A 132 18.20 -22.12 13.31
N GLY A 133 17.18 -22.15 12.44
CA GLY A 133 16.43 -23.34 12.07
C GLY A 133 15.33 -23.79 13.05
N LYS A 134 15.25 -23.21 14.26
CA LYS A 134 14.18 -23.49 15.23
C LYS A 134 12.99 -22.57 15.00
N ILE A 135 11.78 -23.12 15.15
CA ILE A 135 10.53 -22.34 15.11
C ILE A 135 10.36 -21.61 16.43
N LEU A 136 9.98 -20.33 16.36
CA LEU A 136 9.57 -19.53 17.51
C LEU A 136 8.04 -19.46 17.55
N ASP A 137 7.47 -19.59 18.75
CA ASP A 137 6.02 -19.55 18.94
C ASP A 137 5.49 -18.13 18.75
N ILE A 138 4.32 -18.04 18.13
CA ILE A 138 3.62 -16.79 17.84
C ILE A 138 2.37 -16.77 18.72
N ALA A 139 2.25 -15.73 19.56
CA ALA A 139 1.06 -15.52 20.38
C ALA A 139 -0.12 -15.07 19.52
N LYS A 140 0.13 -14.12 18.61
CA LYS A 140 -0.92 -13.53 17.77
C LYS A 140 -0.36 -12.92 16.49
N THR A 141 -1.17 -12.96 15.44
CA THR A 141 -0.97 -12.12 14.25
C THR A 141 -2.24 -11.34 13.93
N PHE A 142 -2.10 -10.16 13.35
CA PHE A 142 -3.24 -9.38 12.87
C PHE A 142 -2.82 -8.31 11.85
N HIS A 143 -3.78 -7.90 11.03
CA HIS A 143 -3.64 -6.77 10.11
C HIS A 143 -4.05 -5.48 10.83
N TYR A 144 -3.17 -4.48 10.81
CA TYR A 144 -3.44 -3.13 11.25
C TYR A 144 -3.56 -2.22 10.03
N GLU A 145 -4.79 -2.14 9.50
CA GLU A 145 -5.11 -1.52 8.21
C GLU A 145 -4.69 -0.04 8.12
N LYS A 146 -4.81 0.71 9.22
CA LYS A 146 -4.52 2.15 9.24
C LYS A 146 -3.10 2.49 8.78
N ASN A 147 -2.13 1.65 9.14
CA ASN A 147 -0.72 1.83 8.75
C ASN A 147 -0.23 0.70 7.84
N GLU A 148 -1.15 -0.11 7.30
CA GLU A 148 -0.83 -1.19 6.36
C GLU A 148 0.24 -2.15 6.93
N TYR A 149 0.03 -2.59 8.18
CA TYR A 149 0.96 -3.47 8.89
C TYR A 149 0.39 -4.85 9.15
N TRP A 150 1.18 -5.87 8.86
CA TRP A 150 1.07 -7.18 9.48
C TRP A 150 1.86 -7.16 10.78
N VAL A 151 1.15 -7.30 11.89
CA VAL A 151 1.74 -7.35 13.22
C VAL A 151 1.89 -8.81 13.63
N VAL A 152 3.10 -9.20 14.01
CA VAL A 152 3.41 -10.52 14.55
C VAL A 152 3.87 -10.34 15.99
N GLU A 153 3.07 -10.86 16.93
CA GLU A 153 3.36 -10.90 18.36
C GLU A 153 3.94 -12.28 18.69
N ALA A 154 5.22 -12.30 19.05
CA ALA A 154 5.89 -13.53 19.48
C ALA A 154 5.43 -13.92 20.89
N ALA A 155 5.30 -15.23 21.15
CA ALA A 155 4.96 -15.73 22.47
C ALA A 155 6.07 -15.45 23.49
N ASP A 156 7.33 -15.52 23.03
CA ASP A 156 8.51 -15.16 23.80
C ASP A 156 9.22 -13.94 23.20
N VAL A 157 9.98 -13.23 24.03
CA VAL A 157 10.78 -12.09 23.60
C VAL A 157 11.78 -12.52 22.52
N ILE A 158 11.70 -11.90 21.35
CA ILE A 158 12.66 -12.07 20.27
C ILE A 158 13.96 -11.43 20.72
N GLN A 159 14.97 -12.26 21.03
CA GLN A 159 16.31 -11.76 21.37
C GLN A 159 16.96 -11.02 20.19
N LYS A 160 18.14 -10.44 20.41
CA LYS A 160 18.92 -9.83 19.32
C LYS A 160 19.47 -10.89 18.35
N GLY A 161 19.74 -10.48 17.12
CA GLY A 161 20.37 -11.29 16.08
C GLY A 161 19.44 -11.68 14.93
N LEU A 162 19.92 -12.59 14.09
CA LEU A 162 19.23 -13.02 12.87
C LEU A 162 18.00 -13.88 13.17
N ILE A 163 16.91 -13.56 12.49
CA ILE A 163 15.65 -14.29 12.47
C ILE A 163 15.13 -14.38 11.03
N GLN A 164 14.24 -15.33 10.80
CA GLN A 164 13.53 -15.49 9.54
C GLN A 164 12.02 -15.44 9.78
N VAL A 165 11.34 -14.74 8.90
CA VAL A 165 9.89 -14.58 8.91
C VAL A 165 9.36 -15.15 7.62
N GLU A 166 8.65 -16.25 7.72
CA GLU A 166 8.04 -16.90 6.57
C GLU A 166 6.57 -16.52 6.53
N MET A 167 6.10 -15.98 5.40
CA MET A 167 4.70 -15.65 5.19
C MET A 167 4.20 -16.29 3.91
N GLN A 168 2.96 -16.78 3.97
CA GLN A 168 2.21 -17.25 2.80
C GLN A 168 1.05 -16.29 2.60
N PHE A 169 0.81 -15.87 1.37
CA PHE A 169 -0.20 -14.85 1.07
C PHE A 169 -0.90 -15.09 -0.27
N GLU A 170 -2.08 -14.48 -0.39
CA GLU A 170 -2.88 -14.38 -1.60
C GLU A 170 -3.04 -12.91 -1.96
N GLY A 171 -3.08 -12.60 -3.25
CA GLY A 171 -3.35 -11.27 -3.75
C GLY A 171 -4.13 -11.31 -5.06
N SER A 172 -4.61 -10.14 -5.49
CA SER A 172 -5.38 -9.98 -6.73
C SER A 172 -4.56 -9.26 -7.80
N LEU A 173 -4.65 -9.75 -9.04
CA LEU A 173 -4.08 -9.16 -10.26
C LEU A 173 -5.10 -8.25 -10.98
N VAL A 174 -6.33 -8.21 -10.50
CA VAL A 174 -7.48 -7.55 -11.15
C VAL A 174 -7.52 -6.07 -10.74
N ASN A 175 -7.76 -5.18 -11.71
CA ASN A 175 -7.95 -3.73 -11.52
C ASN A 175 -6.78 -2.98 -10.86
N GLY A 176 -5.61 -3.60 -10.69
CA GLY A 176 -4.41 -2.93 -10.18
C GLY A 176 -3.77 -2.03 -11.23
N ILE A 177 -3.55 -0.75 -10.90
CA ILE A 177 -2.70 0.18 -11.68
C ILE A 177 -1.29 0.31 -11.10
N VAL A 178 -1.07 -0.22 -9.90
CA VAL A 178 0.17 -0.19 -9.13
C VAL A 178 0.42 -1.62 -8.66
N GLY A 179 1.65 -2.12 -8.80
CA GLY A 179 2.04 -3.45 -8.29
C GLY A 179 2.13 -4.57 -9.31
N LEU A 180 1.75 -5.77 -8.85
CA LEU A 180 1.60 -6.94 -9.71
C LEU A 180 0.17 -6.94 -10.25
N TYR A 181 0.02 -6.70 -11.56
CA TYR A 181 -1.28 -6.63 -12.20
C TYR A 181 -1.27 -7.32 -13.56
N LYS A 182 -2.47 -7.72 -13.99
CA LYS A 182 -2.72 -8.32 -15.30
C LYS A 182 -2.99 -7.21 -16.32
N SER A 183 -2.25 -7.21 -17.43
CA SER A 183 -2.51 -6.37 -18.59
C SER A 183 -2.91 -7.22 -19.79
N VAL A 184 -3.68 -6.62 -20.70
CA VAL A 184 -4.19 -7.29 -21.89
C VAL A 184 -3.79 -6.45 -23.10
N TYR A 185 -3.21 -7.09 -24.12
CA TYR A 185 -2.91 -6.43 -25.39
C TYR A 185 -3.50 -7.22 -26.55
N ILE A 186 -3.88 -6.50 -27.61
CA ILE A 186 -4.36 -7.11 -28.85
C ILE A 186 -3.15 -7.24 -29.78
N ASN A 187 -2.87 -8.46 -30.23
CA ASN A 187 -1.90 -8.68 -31.29
C ASN A 187 -2.50 -8.18 -32.60
N THR A 188 -1.96 -7.08 -33.13
CA THR A 188 -2.47 -6.44 -34.34
C THR A 188 -2.31 -7.28 -35.61
N LEU A 189 -1.45 -8.31 -35.59
CA LEU A 189 -1.22 -9.21 -36.72
C LEU A 189 -2.20 -10.39 -36.73
N THR A 190 -2.52 -10.94 -35.56
CA THR A 190 -3.43 -12.10 -35.44
C THR A 190 -4.84 -11.73 -35.01
N ASN A 191 -5.06 -10.47 -34.61
CA ASN A 191 -6.26 -9.97 -33.95
C ASN A 191 -6.65 -10.75 -32.68
N GLU A 192 -5.70 -11.47 -32.10
CA GLU A 192 -5.89 -12.23 -30.87
C GLU A 192 -5.60 -11.36 -29.65
N THR A 193 -6.39 -11.56 -28.60
CA THR A 193 -6.13 -10.96 -27.30
C THR A 193 -5.09 -11.81 -26.55
N ARG A 194 -4.00 -11.20 -26.10
CA ARG A 194 -2.92 -11.87 -25.33
C ARG A 194 -2.74 -11.20 -23.98
N LEU A 195 -2.38 -12.03 -22.99
CA LEU A 195 -2.10 -11.58 -21.64
C LEU A 195 -0.62 -11.16 -21.54
N ALA A 196 -0.37 -10.04 -20.88
CA ALA A 196 0.96 -9.57 -20.54
C ALA A 196 1.01 -9.22 -19.06
N ASN A 197 2.09 -9.65 -18.39
CA ASN A 197 2.33 -9.31 -17.00
C ASN A 197 3.31 -8.16 -16.95
N TRP A 198 2.95 -7.13 -16.21
CA TRP A 198 3.82 -6.00 -15.99
C TRP A 198 3.95 -5.78 -14.49
N LEU A 199 5.18 -5.71 -14.01
CA LEU A 199 5.48 -5.09 -12.72
C LEU A 199 5.65 -3.59 -13.03
N LYS A 200 4.57 -2.81 -12.89
CA LYS A 200 4.65 -1.36 -13.08
C LYS A 200 4.88 -0.72 -11.73
N GLU A 201 5.97 0.04 -11.73
CA GLU A 201 6.43 0.84 -10.62
C GLU A 201 6.93 0.02 -9.43
N LYS A 202 8.00 0.56 -8.85
CA LYS A 202 8.71 0.10 -7.69
C LYS A 202 7.86 0.17 -6.42
N SER A 203 6.71 -0.48 -6.41
CA SER A 203 5.66 -0.26 -5.41
C SER A 203 5.43 -1.50 -4.57
N TYR A 204 5.14 -2.69 -5.08
CA TYR A 204 4.77 -3.78 -4.15
C TYR A 204 5.97 -4.47 -3.54
N LEU A 205 6.96 -4.82 -4.36
CA LEU A 205 8.22 -5.33 -3.84
C LEU A 205 9.04 -4.24 -3.16
N GLN A 206 8.86 -2.99 -3.55
CA GLN A 206 9.64 -1.87 -3.02
C GLN A 206 8.91 -1.06 -1.93
N ILE A 207 7.65 -1.33 -1.61
CA ILE A 207 7.08 -0.94 -0.32
C ILE A 207 7.62 -1.88 0.77
N ILE A 208 7.80 -3.17 0.46
CA ILE A 208 8.48 -4.12 1.35
C ILE A 208 10.01 -3.90 1.38
N ILE A 209 10.65 -3.63 0.23
CA ILE A 209 12.12 -3.50 0.09
C ILE A 209 12.64 -2.05 0.25
N ASN A 210 11.98 -1.02 -0.29
CA ASN A 210 12.50 0.37 -0.24
C ASN A 210 11.97 1.21 0.93
N TYR A 211 10.81 0.92 1.54
CA TYR A 211 10.32 1.78 2.63
C TYR A 211 11.14 1.61 3.93
N TRP A 212 11.94 0.55 4.02
CA TRP A 212 12.92 0.36 5.08
C TRP A 212 14.26 1.07 4.80
N ILE A 213 14.52 1.47 3.54
CA ILE A 213 15.77 2.14 3.09
C ILE A 213 15.53 3.67 3.00
N SER A 214 14.96 4.26 4.04
CA SER A 214 14.95 5.72 4.21
C SER A 214 15.44 6.09 5.60
N ALA A 215 16.66 5.63 5.91
CA ALA A 215 17.56 6.23 6.89
C ALA A 215 18.82 6.67 6.11
N PRO A 216 19.38 7.84 6.42
CA PRO A 216 20.26 8.56 5.49
C PRO A 216 21.67 7.94 5.45
N GLU A 217 22.24 7.99 4.24
CA GLU A 217 23.64 7.74 3.87
C GLU A 217 24.03 6.30 3.50
N GLY A 218 24.41 6.12 2.23
CA GLY A 218 25.20 4.96 1.77
C GLY A 218 24.66 4.28 0.51
N ILE A 219 25.28 4.61 -0.63
CA ILE A 219 25.05 3.98 -1.94
C ILE A 219 25.38 2.47 -1.87
N ILE A 220 24.43 1.60 -2.25
CA ILE A 220 24.72 0.18 -2.53
C ILE A 220 24.06 -0.22 -3.86
N CYS A 221 24.90 -0.50 -4.86
CA CYS A 221 24.52 -1.03 -6.16
C CYS A 221 24.19 -2.52 -6.07
N TRP A 222 23.08 -2.97 -6.68
CA TRP A 222 22.82 -4.38 -6.92
C TRP A 222 22.97 -4.71 -8.41
N ARG A 223 23.85 -5.67 -8.71
CA ARG A 223 24.04 -6.28 -10.04
C ARG A 223 23.03 -7.42 -10.17
N VAL A 224 21.99 -7.23 -10.98
CA VAL A 224 21.05 -8.30 -11.33
C VAL A 224 21.69 -9.17 -12.42
N GLY A 225 21.92 -10.45 -12.11
CA GLY A 225 22.28 -11.45 -13.11
C GLY A 225 21.04 -11.91 -13.87
N CYS A 226 21.01 -11.72 -15.18
CA CYS A 226 20.01 -12.32 -16.06
C CYS A 226 20.34 -13.80 -16.28
N ALA A 227 19.46 -14.71 -15.87
CA ALA A 227 19.44 -16.07 -16.41
C ALA A 227 18.37 -16.13 -17.51
N ALA A 228 18.80 -16.27 -18.76
CA ALA A 228 17.93 -16.55 -19.89
C ALA A 228 17.66 -18.05 -19.95
N THR A 229 16.40 -18.47 -19.80
CA THR A 229 16.00 -19.86 -20.04
C THR A 229 15.77 -20.04 -21.53
N THR A 230 16.71 -20.69 -22.22
CA THR A 230 16.54 -21.16 -23.60
C THR A 230 15.56 -22.34 -23.60
N VAL A 231 14.40 -22.18 -24.23
CA VAL A 231 13.47 -23.28 -24.51
C VAL A 231 14.02 -24.09 -25.68
N GLN A 232 14.52 -25.30 -25.42
CA GLN A 232 14.79 -26.28 -26.49
C GLN A 232 13.47 -26.94 -26.90
N GLY A 233 13.08 -26.76 -28.16
CA GLY A 233 11.95 -27.46 -28.77
C GLY A 233 12.26 -28.93 -29.07
N PRO A 234 11.23 -29.75 -29.36
CA PRO A 234 11.39 -31.18 -29.54
C PRO A 234 12.04 -31.51 -30.89
N ILE A 235 13.04 -32.39 -30.84
CA ILE A 235 13.63 -33.08 -31.98
C ILE A 235 12.69 -34.22 -32.41
N ASN A 236 12.08 -34.08 -33.59
CA ASN A 236 11.43 -35.20 -34.27
C ASN A 236 12.48 -35.95 -35.09
N SER A 237 12.39 -37.28 -35.04
CA SER A 237 13.19 -38.30 -35.73
C SER A 237 13.28 -38.13 -37.24
#